data_AF-A0A180FKU3-F1
#
_entry.id   AF-A0A180FKU3-F1
#
_cell.length_a   1.000
_cell.length_b   1.000
_cell.length_c   1.000
_cell.angle_alpha   90.00
_cell.angle_beta   90.00
_cell.angle_gamma   90.00
#
_symmetry.space_group_name_H-M   'P 1'
#
loop_
_entity.id
_entity.type
_entity.pdbx_description
1 polymer ?
#
loop_
_entity_poly.entity_id
_entity_poly.type
_entity_poly.pdbx_seq_one_letter_code
_entity_poly.pdbx_strand_id
1 'polypeptide(L)'
;MSIDFFRINLPYGMQRNEKGQWIIFNRRYKPLGYNQNVWSENYFADLPIHTAYKGLTEKVLLSIAAKDGKAIKRDEKGQICSVWLYNDATNPMNDSSQWKTYWSKLEILAKLKIK
;
A
#
# COMPACT_ATOMS: atom_id res chain seq x y z
N MET A 1 21.87 8.01 -7.57
CA MET A 1 20.97 9.00 -8.21
C MET A 1 19.55 8.65 -7.77
N SER A 2 18.98 9.40 -6.82
CA SER A 2 17.70 9.03 -6.20
C SER A 2 16.55 9.37 -7.14
N ILE A 3 15.89 8.37 -7.74
CA ILE A 3 14.61 8.61 -8.40
C ILE A 3 13.54 8.69 -7.31
N ASP A 4 13.37 9.91 -6.79
CA ASP A 4 12.44 10.20 -5.70
C ASP A 4 10.97 10.10 -6.15
N PHE A 5 10.67 10.33 -7.43
CA PHE A 5 9.29 10.38 -7.89
C PHE A 5 8.52 9.08 -7.66
N PHE A 6 9.05 7.93 -8.11
CA PHE A 6 8.42 6.63 -7.94
C PHE A 6 8.19 6.31 -6.46
N ARG A 7 9.22 6.52 -5.63
CA ARG A 7 9.21 6.16 -4.21
C ARG A 7 8.27 7.03 -3.38
N ILE A 8 7.98 8.24 -3.82
CA ILE A 8 7.15 9.23 -3.10
C ILE A 8 5.71 9.23 -3.61
N ASN A 9 5.51 9.15 -4.93
CA ASN A 9 4.21 9.42 -5.56
C ASN A 9 3.45 8.17 -5.99
N LEU A 10 4.07 6.98 -5.91
CA LEU A 10 3.40 5.74 -6.28
C LEU A 10 3.16 4.82 -5.07
N PRO A 11 2.03 4.07 -5.07
CA PRO A 11 1.70 3.14 -4.00
C PRO A 11 2.82 2.13 -3.71
N TYR A 12 3.28 2.09 -2.46
CA TYR A 12 4.14 1.02 -1.96
C TYR A 12 3.33 -0.04 -1.23
N GLY A 13 2.31 0.38 -0.48
CA GLY A 13 1.46 -0.52 0.25
C GLY A 13 0.23 0.17 0.80
N MET A 14 -0.55 -0.57 1.57
CA MET A 14 -1.75 -0.08 2.22
C MET A 14 -1.86 -0.63 3.63
N GLN A 15 -2.46 0.17 4.52
CA GLN A 15 -2.63 -0.16 5.93
C GLN A 15 -4.06 0.12 6.37
N ARG A 16 -4.60 -0.78 7.18
CA ARG A 16 -5.95 -0.72 7.73
C ARG A 16 -5.95 -0.05 9.09
N ASN A 17 -6.94 0.81 9.36
CA ASN A 17 -7.22 1.31 10.70
C ASN A 17 -8.22 0.42 11.45
N GLU A 18 -8.49 0.75 12.72
CA GLU A 18 -9.44 0.01 13.56
C GLU A 18 -10.88 0.03 13.04
N LYS A 19 -11.24 1.04 12.23
CA LYS A 19 -12.55 1.18 11.58
C LYS A 19 -12.66 0.37 10.29
N GLY A 20 -11.64 -0.39 9.91
CA GLY A 20 -11.61 -1.20 8.69
C GLY A 20 -11.41 -0.39 7.40
N GLN A 21 -11.03 0.89 7.51
CA GLN A 21 -10.70 1.77 6.40
C GLN A 21 -9.20 1.68 6.10
N TRP A 22 -8.81 2.03 4.89
CA TRP A 22 -7.44 1.86 4.41
C TRP A 22 -6.81 3.18 3.99
N ILE A 23 -5.52 3.33 4.31
CA ILE A 23 -4.63 4.32 3.69
C ILE A 23 -3.75 3.64 2.65
N ILE A 24 -3.35 4.38 1.62
CA ILE A 24 -2.27 3.99 0.72
C ILE A 24 -1.03 4.80 1.08
N PHE A 25 0.11 4.13 1.22
CA PHE A 25 1.39 4.76 1.57
C PHE A 25 2.47 4.49 0.52
N ASN A 26 3.46 5.38 0.47
CA ASN A 26 4.61 5.32 -0.43
C ASN A 26 5.81 4.59 0.21
N ARG A 27 6.93 4.46 -0.50
CA ARG A 27 8.10 3.69 -0.01
C ARG A 27 8.77 4.32 1.22
N ARG A 28 8.47 5.58 1.51
CA ARG A 28 8.89 6.29 2.73
C ARG A 28 7.91 6.12 3.90
N TYR A 29 6.93 5.21 3.76
CA TYR A 29 5.88 4.95 4.75
C TYR A 29 5.07 6.20 5.12
N LYS A 30 4.88 7.09 4.13
CA LYS A 30 3.99 8.25 4.25
C LYS A 30 2.75 8.03 3.41
N PRO A 31 1.56 8.50 3.84
CA PRO A 31 0.38 8.51 2.98
C PRO A 31 0.70 9.16 1.63
N LEU A 32 0.11 8.63 0.56
CA LEU A 32 0.24 9.26 -0.75
C LEU A 32 -0.29 10.69 -0.72
N GLY A 33 0.44 11.61 -1.34
CA GLY A 33 0.15 13.06 -1.30
C GLY A 33 0.69 13.79 -0.08
N TYR A 34 1.30 13.11 0.91
CA TYR A 34 1.92 13.73 2.07
C TYR A 34 3.45 13.64 1.99
N ASN A 35 4.10 14.80 1.86
CA ASN A 35 5.56 14.91 1.73
C ASN A 35 6.24 15.53 2.96
N GLN A 36 5.49 15.80 4.04
CA GLN A 36 6.04 16.40 5.26
C GLN A 36 6.68 15.34 6.17
N ASN A 37 7.78 15.73 6.81
CA ASN A 37 8.42 14.95 7.87
C ASN A 37 7.62 15.08 9.16
N VAL A 38 6.50 14.35 9.24
CA VAL A 38 5.75 14.19 10.50
C VAL A 38 6.24 12.93 11.21
N TRP A 39 6.65 13.08 12.47
CA TRP A 39 7.43 12.11 13.24
C TRP A 39 6.60 11.08 14.03
N SER A 40 5.28 11.01 13.86
CA SER A 40 4.47 10.02 14.56
C SER A 40 3.51 9.28 13.63
N GLU A 41 3.53 7.95 13.71
CA GLU A 41 2.56 7.06 13.04
C GLU A 41 1.11 7.38 13.48
N ASN A 42 0.96 7.82 14.74
CA ASN A 42 -0.33 8.26 15.30
C ASN A 42 -0.92 9.48 14.57
N TYR A 43 -0.09 10.34 13.96
CA TYR A 43 -0.59 11.51 13.24
C TYR A 43 -1.50 11.12 12.07
N PHE A 44 -1.25 9.98 11.42
CA PHE A 44 -2.03 9.58 10.27
C PHE A 44 -3.40 8.99 10.63
N ALA A 45 -3.55 8.45 11.84
CA ALA A 45 -4.78 7.78 12.30
C ALA A 45 -6.01 8.71 12.24
N ASP A 46 -5.82 9.98 12.58
CA ASP A 46 -6.89 10.98 12.66
C ASP A 46 -7.10 11.78 11.37
N LEU A 47 -6.24 11.61 10.37
CA LEU A 47 -6.38 12.31 9.10
C LEU A 47 -7.52 11.71 8.24
N PRO A 48 -8.25 12.54 7.49
CA PRO A 48 -9.32 12.12 6.58
C PRO A 48 -8.77 11.52 5.26
N ILE A 49 -7.77 10.66 5.38
CA ILE A 49 -7.07 9.96 4.29
C ILE A 49 -7.42 8.48 4.21
N HIS A 50 -8.24 8.01 5.15
CA HIS A 50 -8.72 6.65 5.25
C HIS A 50 -9.97 6.45 4.41
N THR A 51 -9.97 5.43 3.57
CA THR A 51 -11.13 5.10 2.72
C THR A 51 -11.61 3.67 2.98
N ALA A 52 -12.91 3.48 3.17
CA ALA A 52 -13.52 2.16 3.12
C ALA A 52 -13.83 1.80 1.66
N TYR A 53 -13.41 0.62 1.21
CA TYR A 53 -13.63 0.17 -0.16
C TYR A 53 -14.61 -1.01 -0.21
N LYS A 54 -15.60 -0.92 -1.09
CA LYS A 54 -16.50 -2.03 -1.43
C LYS A 54 -15.72 -3.10 -2.20
N GLY A 55 -15.83 -4.36 -1.76
CA GLY A 55 -15.23 -5.51 -2.45
C GLY A 55 -13.73 -5.73 -2.19
N LEU A 56 -13.11 -4.94 -1.30
CA LEU A 56 -11.75 -5.18 -0.83
C LEU A 56 -11.71 -6.35 0.15
N THR A 57 -11.73 -7.56 -0.40
CA THR A 57 -11.70 -8.83 0.35
C THR A 57 -10.25 -9.28 0.60
N GLU A 58 -10.06 -10.25 1.50
CA GLU A 58 -8.76 -10.89 1.71
C GLU A 58 -8.17 -11.47 0.42
N LYS A 59 -9.01 -12.05 -0.46
CA LYS A 59 -8.57 -12.53 -1.77
C LYS A 59 -7.97 -11.43 -2.64
N VAL A 60 -8.56 -10.22 -2.61
CA VAL A 60 -8.04 -9.05 -3.34
C VAL A 60 -6.73 -8.57 -2.72
N LEU A 61 -6.65 -8.50 -1.38
CA LEU A 61 -5.43 -8.11 -0.66
C LEU A 61 -4.26 -9.07 -0.95
N LEU A 62 -4.52 -10.37 -0.98
CA LEU A 62 -3.52 -11.39 -1.32
C LEU A 62 -3.09 -11.31 -2.79
N SER A 63 -3.99 -10.97 -3.72
CA SER A 63 -3.65 -10.89 -5.14
C SER A 63 -2.75 -9.70 -5.49
N ILE A 64 -2.81 -8.62 -4.70
CA ILE A 64 -1.97 -7.43 -4.89
C ILE A 64 -0.67 -7.46 -4.08
N ALA A 65 -0.52 -8.36 -3.10
CA ALA A 65 0.68 -8.47 -2.28
C ALA A 65 1.92 -8.87 -3.11
N ALA A 66 3.11 -8.42 -2.70
CA ALA A 66 4.36 -8.93 -3.24
C ALA A 66 4.48 -10.44 -2.95
N LYS A 67 5.02 -11.21 -3.91
CA LYS A 67 5.13 -12.67 -3.80
C LYS A 67 6.43 -13.06 -3.11
N ASP A 68 6.54 -12.75 -1.81
CA ASP A 68 7.76 -12.96 -1.02
C ASP A 68 7.51 -13.57 0.37
N GLY A 69 6.24 -13.89 0.70
CA GLY A 69 5.83 -14.41 2.00
C GLY A 69 5.88 -13.41 3.16
N LYS A 70 6.32 -12.16 2.93
CA LYS A 70 6.51 -11.11 3.95
C LYS A 70 5.69 -9.85 3.67
N ALA A 71 5.06 -9.76 2.49
CA ALA A 71 4.27 -8.62 2.05
C ALA A 71 2.88 -8.50 2.70
N ILE A 72 2.56 -9.33 3.69
CA ILE A 72 1.31 -9.29 4.45
C ILE A 72 1.64 -9.22 5.93
N LYS A 73 1.06 -8.23 6.62
CA LYS A 73 1.00 -8.19 8.08
C LYS A 73 -0.43 -8.52 8.51
N ARG A 74 -0.56 -9.38 9.51
CA ARG A 74 -1.83 -9.68 10.18
C ARG A 74 -1.81 -9.10 11.59
N ASP A 75 -2.98 -8.71 12.09
CA ASP A 75 -3.18 -8.35 13.49
C ASP A 75 -3.32 -9.59 14.38
N GLU A 76 -3.51 -9.37 15.68
CA GLU A 76 -3.69 -10.41 16.69
C GLU A 76 -4.93 -11.29 16.44
N LYS A 77 -5.90 -10.80 15.66
CA LYS A 77 -7.11 -11.53 15.26
C LYS A 77 -6.90 -12.30 13.95
N GLY A 78 -5.68 -12.31 13.42
CA GLY A 78 -5.34 -12.98 12.16
C GLY A 78 -5.84 -12.24 10.91
N GLN A 79 -6.37 -11.02 11.04
CA GLN A 79 -6.87 -10.26 9.90
C GLN A 79 -5.75 -9.44 9.25
N ILE A 80 -5.75 -9.35 7.92
CA ILE A 80 -4.74 -8.55 7.21
C ILE A 80 -4.89 -7.06 7.60
N CYS A 81 -3.83 -6.49 8.15
CA CYS A 81 -3.77 -5.08 8.55
C CYS A 81 -2.76 -4.26 7.74
N SER A 82 -1.83 -4.91 7.02
CA SER A 82 -0.97 -4.24 6.04
C SER A 82 -0.65 -5.13 4.85
N VAL A 83 -0.54 -4.51 3.67
CA VAL A 83 -0.14 -5.17 2.41
C VAL A 83 0.90 -4.32 1.71
N TRP A 84 2.00 -4.94 1.26
CA TRP A 84 3.01 -4.30 0.42
C TRP A 84 2.91 -4.81 -1.02
N LEU A 85 2.93 -3.89 -1.99
CA LEU A 85 2.76 -4.21 -3.41
C LEU A 85 4.04 -4.72 -4.06
N TYR A 86 5.21 -4.36 -3.52
CA TYR A 86 6.52 -4.84 -3.96
C TYR A 86 7.50 -4.82 -2.77
N ASN A 87 8.71 -5.32 -3.00
CA ASN A 87 9.84 -5.25 -2.08
C ASN A 87 11.10 -4.84 -2.87
N ASP A 88 12.28 -4.85 -2.25
CA ASP A 88 13.50 -4.40 -2.95
C ASP A 88 13.89 -5.28 -4.14
N ALA A 89 13.53 -6.57 -4.13
CA ALA A 89 13.77 -7.51 -5.23
C ALA A 89 12.75 -7.38 -6.37
N THR A 90 11.54 -6.89 -6.09
CA THR A 90 10.44 -6.73 -7.06
C THR A 90 10.13 -5.26 -7.36
N ASN A 91 11.02 -4.36 -6.95
CA ASN A 91 10.88 -2.93 -7.18
C ASN A 91 11.10 -2.64 -8.68
N PRO A 92 10.11 -2.07 -9.39
CA PRO A 92 10.20 -1.83 -10.83
C PRO A 92 11.26 -0.78 -11.21
N MET A 93 11.77 -0.02 -10.23
CA MET A 93 12.90 0.88 -10.43
C MET A 93 14.26 0.18 -10.36
N ASN A 94 14.33 -0.98 -9.72
CA ASN A 94 15.55 -1.80 -9.69
C ASN A 94 15.58 -2.78 -10.87
N ASP A 95 14.41 -3.26 -11.30
CA ASP A 95 14.24 -4.17 -12.42
C ASP A 95 12.98 -3.78 -13.21
N SER A 96 13.18 -3.22 -14.41
CA SER A 96 12.08 -2.74 -15.24
C SER A 96 11.11 -3.84 -15.68
N SER A 97 11.51 -5.12 -15.63
CA SER A 97 10.62 -6.24 -15.96
C SER A 97 9.45 -6.36 -14.96
N GLN A 98 9.61 -5.83 -13.74
CA GLN A 98 8.58 -5.87 -12.68
C GLN A 98 7.45 -4.85 -12.91
N TRP A 99 7.61 -3.89 -13.83
CA TRP A 99 6.60 -2.85 -14.08
C TRP A 99 5.24 -3.44 -14.42
N LYS A 100 5.19 -4.48 -15.26
CA LYS A 100 3.94 -5.12 -15.66
C LYS A 100 3.21 -5.74 -14.46
N THR A 101 3.97 -6.39 -13.58
CA THR A 101 3.42 -6.99 -12.35
C THR A 101 2.99 -5.94 -11.34
N TYR A 102 3.73 -4.85 -11.20
CA TYR A 102 3.34 -3.73 -10.34
C TYR A 102 2.07 -3.05 -10.85
N TRP A 103 2.01 -2.76 -12.16
CA TRP A 103 0.90 -2.09 -12.80
C TRP A 103 -0.42 -2.88 -12.69
N SER A 104 -0.40 -4.20 -12.89
CA SER A 104 -1.61 -5.02 -12.78
C SER A 104 -2.25 -4.96 -11.37
N LYS A 105 -1.45 -4.71 -10.33
CA LYS A 105 -1.95 -4.49 -8.96
C LYS A 105 -2.63 -3.15 -8.84
N LEU A 106 -2.08 -2.11 -9.47
CA LEU A 106 -2.69 -0.79 -9.53
C LEU A 106 -4.01 -0.83 -10.29
N GLU A 107 -4.11 -1.60 -11.37
CA GLU A 107 -5.37 -1.79 -12.11
C GLU A 107 -6.47 -2.43 -11.26
N ILE A 108 -6.11 -3.35 -10.36
CA ILE A 108 -7.05 -3.94 -9.39
C ILE A 108 -7.52 -2.86 -8.40
N LEU A 109 -6.59 -2.12 -7.82
CA LEU A 109 -6.89 -1.07 -6.84
C LEU A 109 -7.75 0.05 -7.45
N ALA A 110 -7.45 0.48 -8.68
CA ALA A 110 -8.17 1.55 -9.38
C ALA A 110 -9.64 1.22 -9.68
N LYS A 111 -10.03 -0.06 -9.64
CA LYS A 111 -11.42 -0.51 -9.86
C LYS A 111 -12.25 -0.53 -8.57
N LEU A 112 -11.63 -0.36 -7.40
CA LEU A 112 -12.34 -0.35 -6.13
C LEU A 112 -13.26 0.86 -6.05
N LYS A 113 -14.44 0.67 -5.44
CA LYS A 113 -15.41 1.73 -5.18
C LYS A 113 -15.43 2.05 -3.70
N ILE A 114 -15.68 3.30 -3.35
CA ILE A 114 -15.90 3.69 -1.95
C ILE A 114 -17.15 2.99 -1.41
N LYS A 115 -17.13 2.62 -0.13
CA LYS A 115 -18.28 2.05 0.59
C LYS A 115 -19.23 3.16 1.06
#